data_AF-A0A8J7J9C9-F1
#
_entry.id   AF-A0A8J7J9C9-F1
#
_cell.length_a   1.000
_cell.length_b   1.000
_cell.length_c   1.000
_cell.angle_alpha   90.00
_cell.angle_beta   90.00
_cell.angle_gamma   90.00
#
_symmetry.space_group_name_H-M   'P 1'
#
loop_
_entity.id
_entity.type
_entity.pdbx_description
1 polymer ?
#
loop_
_entity_poly.entity_id
_entity_poly.type
_entity_poly.pdbx_seq_one_letter_code
_entity_poly.pdbx_strand_id
1 'polypeptide(L)'
;MVRRKIKKAKGMLGFAFVLLALVLGALVARKYETAQRKVEQAPPVQPAGTRVVSLYFQAADASGLVREGREIEIGDSVEETMEAVLDELISGPVGGLAPTLPPQTRVLGVQLKGDVAEINFGHELQDELPAGSSAETTVVTSVADTVAANFPTVKEVQFLVEGAVPETLKGHVDLRHPIKPDFANTK
;
A
#
# COMPACT_ATOMS: atom_id res chain seq x y z
N MET A 1 19.87 -41.75 81.97
CA MET A 1 18.86 -40.67 81.84
C MET A 1 19.09 -39.96 80.50
N VAL A 2 18.12 -40.06 79.58
CA VAL A 2 18.26 -39.78 78.15
C VAL A 2 18.15 -38.28 77.84
N ARG A 3 19.15 -37.72 77.16
CA ARG A 3 19.05 -36.44 76.41
C ARG A 3 19.74 -36.63 75.08
N ARG A 4 19.03 -36.56 73.94
CA ARG A 4 19.60 -36.07 72.67
C ARG A 4 18.55 -35.81 71.57
N LYS A 5 18.64 -34.58 71.05
CA LYS A 5 18.45 -34.14 69.65
C LYS A 5 17.01 -33.96 69.12
N ILE A 6 16.33 -32.92 69.62
CA ILE A 6 15.32 -32.18 68.85
C ILE A 6 15.92 -30.83 68.43
N LYS A 7 16.73 -30.80 67.37
CA LYS A 7 17.15 -29.54 66.70
C LYS A 7 17.18 -29.60 65.17
N LYS A 8 16.95 -30.76 64.53
CA LYS A 8 17.08 -30.92 63.07
C LYS A 8 15.78 -30.71 62.26
N ALA A 9 14.60 -30.83 62.88
CA ALA A 9 13.32 -30.76 62.15
C ALA A 9 12.91 -29.34 61.71
N LYS A 10 13.28 -28.29 62.48
CA LYS A 10 12.89 -26.90 62.16
C LYS A 10 13.64 -26.33 60.94
N GLY A 11 14.90 -26.72 60.73
CA GLY A 11 15.67 -26.30 59.55
C GLY A 11 15.20 -26.97 58.26
N MET A 12 14.76 -28.23 58.33
CA MET A 12 14.28 -28.98 57.17
C MET A 12 12.92 -28.48 56.67
N LEU A 13 12.04 -28.03 57.58
CA LEU A 13 10.75 -27.42 57.22
C LEU A 13 10.93 -26.04 56.56
N GLY A 14 11.88 -25.23 57.06
CA GLY A 14 12.23 -23.95 56.43
C GLY A 14 12.84 -24.12 55.04
N PHE A 15 13.71 -25.12 54.86
CA PHE A 15 14.32 -25.42 53.56
C PHE A 15 13.28 -25.94 52.55
N ALA A 16 12.35 -26.78 52.98
CA ALA A 16 11.24 -27.26 52.14
C ALA A 16 10.31 -26.10 51.70
N PHE A 17 10.05 -25.13 52.58
CA PHE A 17 9.26 -23.94 52.25
C PHE A 17 9.97 -23.03 51.23
N VAL A 18 11.28 -22.82 51.38
CA VAL A 18 12.07 -22.05 50.42
C VAL A 18 12.13 -22.73 49.05
N LEU A 19 12.31 -24.06 49.02
CA LEU A 19 12.27 -24.82 47.77
C LEU A 19 10.89 -24.74 47.11
N LEU A 20 9.80 -24.86 47.88
CA LEU A 20 8.44 -24.74 47.37
C LEU A 20 8.17 -23.34 46.80
N ALA A 21 8.63 -22.29 47.49
CA ALA A 21 8.50 -20.90 47.04
C ALA A 21 9.29 -20.65 45.75
N LEU A 22 10.51 -21.22 45.61
CA LEU A 22 11.29 -21.13 44.38
C LEU A 22 10.63 -21.87 43.21
N VAL A 23 10.06 -23.06 43.46
CA VAL A 23 9.34 -23.82 42.43
C VAL A 23 8.06 -23.10 42.00
N LEU A 24 7.27 -22.60 42.95
CA LEU A 24 6.07 -21.81 42.66
C LEU A 24 6.43 -20.52 41.92
N GLY A 25 7.47 -19.82 42.35
CA GLY A 25 7.99 -18.63 41.67
C GLY A 25 8.42 -18.91 40.23
N ALA A 26 9.12 -20.03 39.99
CA ALA A 26 9.52 -20.45 38.65
C ALA A 26 8.32 -20.85 37.76
N LEU A 27 7.30 -21.52 38.33
CA LEU A 27 6.07 -21.86 37.60
C LEU A 27 5.26 -20.61 37.25
N VAL A 28 5.18 -19.64 38.15
CA VAL A 28 4.54 -18.35 37.91
C VAL A 28 5.33 -17.55 36.87
N ALA A 29 6.66 -17.48 36.98
CA ALA A 29 7.52 -16.79 36.00
C ALA A 29 7.37 -17.37 34.58
N ARG A 30 7.35 -18.71 34.43
CA ARG A 30 7.08 -19.37 33.14
C ARG A 30 5.69 -19.03 32.59
N LYS A 31 4.67 -18.96 33.45
CA LYS A 31 3.32 -18.52 33.05
C LYS A 31 3.31 -17.05 32.62
N TYR A 32 4.08 -16.19 33.30
CA TYR A 32 4.23 -14.76 32.99
C TYR A 32 4.98 -14.53 31.66
N GLU A 33 6.07 -15.27 31.40
CA GLU A 33 6.78 -15.22 30.11
C GLU A 33 5.88 -15.66 28.93
N THR A 34 5.07 -16.71 29.16
CA THR A 34 4.12 -17.20 28.15
C THR A 34 2.98 -16.20 27.91
N ALA A 35 2.55 -15.47 28.95
CA ALA A 35 1.53 -14.43 28.84
C ALA A 35 2.06 -13.18 28.13
N GLN A 36 3.28 -12.72 28.42
CA GLN A 36 3.87 -11.58 27.72
C GLN A 36 4.17 -11.89 26.25
N ARG A 37 4.65 -13.10 25.91
CA ARG A 37 4.79 -13.53 24.51
C ARG A 37 3.48 -13.49 23.72
N LYS A 38 2.33 -13.70 24.37
CA LYS A 38 1.01 -13.65 23.74
C LYS A 38 0.45 -12.23 23.60
N VAL A 39 0.96 -11.27 24.38
CA VAL A 39 0.52 -9.85 24.34
C VAL A 39 1.43 -9.01 23.44
N GLU A 40 2.71 -9.35 23.30
CA GLU A 40 3.67 -8.62 22.44
C GLU A 40 3.52 -8.94 20.94
N GLN A 41 2.84 -10.03 20.59
CA GLN A 41 2.51 -10.40 19.21
C GLN A 41 1.03 -10.74 19.07
N ALA A 42 0.16 -9.77 19.36
CA ALA A 42 -1.03 -9.70 18.56
C ALA A 42 -0.56 -9.33 17.13
N PRO A 43 -0.96 -10.08 16.07
CA PRO A 43 -0.85 -9.55 14.72
C PRO A 43 -1.47 -8.14 14.75
N PRO A 44 -0.94 -7.15 14.01
CA PRO A 44 -1.69 -5.93 13.79
C PRO A 44 -3.09 -6.37 13.37
N VAL A 45 -4.11 -5.81 14.02
CA VAL A 45 -5.49 -5.97 13.57
C VAL A 45 -5.51 -5.39 12.17
N GLN A 46 -5.29 -6.23 11.17
CA GLN A 46 -5.49 -5.88 9.77
C GLN A 46 -6.96 -5.54 9.68
N PRO A 47 -7.34 -4.29 9.35
CA PRO A 47 -8.69 -4.07 8.87
C PRO A 47 -8.89 -5.03 7.69
N ALA A 48 -10.07 -5.61 7.56
CA ALA A 48 -10.38 -6.37 6.36
C ALA A 48 -10.10 -5.47 5.12
N GLY A 49 -9.17 -5.89 4.27
CA GLY A 49 -9.07 -5.47 2.87
C GLY A 49 -8.42 -4.13 2.53
N THR A 50 -7.61 -3.46 3.35
CA THR A 50 -6.87 -2.26 2.90
C THR A 50 -5.42 -2.55 2.50
N ARG A 51 -4.84 -1.74 1.60
CA ARG A 51 -3.41 -1.77 1.28
C ARG A 51 -2.86 -0.38 0.98
N VAL A 52 -1.55 -0.21 1.21
CA VAL A 52 -0.81 0.98 0.79
C VAL A 52 -0.39 0.85 -0.67
N VAL A 53 -0.78 1.82 -1.50
CA VAL A 53 -0.43 1.95 -2.91
C VAL A 53 0.50 3.13 -3.15
N SER A 54 1.13 3.15 -4.32
CA SER A 54 2.06 4.18 -4.77
C SER A 54 1.39 5.03 -5.85
N LEU A 55 1.14 6.31 -5.59
CA LEU A 55 0.59 7.27 -6.55
C LEU A 55 1.70 8.21 -7.02
N TYR A 56 1.76 8.51 -8.31
CA TYR A 56 2.84 9.31 -8.88
C TYR A 56 2.32 10.69 -9.29
N PHE A 57 2.64 11.71 -8.50
CA PHE A 57 2.20 13.08 -8.73
C PHE A 57 3.33 13.97 -9.24
N GLN A 58 3.01 15.14 -9.79
CA GLN A 58 4.02 16.06 -10.28
C GLN A 58 4.71 16.78 -9.11
N ALA A 59 6.04 16.88 -9.14
CA ALA A 59 6.79 17.71 -8.20
C ALA A 59 6.36 19.18 -8.32
N ALA A 60 6.33 19.92 -7.22
CA ALA A 60 5.90 21.33 -7.21
C ALA A 60 6.73 22.25 -8.13
N ASP A 61 7.99 21.88 -8.38
CA ASP A 61 8.92 22.57 -9.28
C ASP A 61 8.90 22.03 -10.72
N ALA A 62 7.94 21.15 -11.04
CA ALA A 62 7.79 20.47 -12.33
C ALA A 62 9.00 19.64 -12.78
N SER A 63 9.88 19.24 -11.86
CA SER A 63 11.12 18.52 -12.16
C SER A 63 10.97 17.02 -12.44
N GLY A 64 9.74 16.49 -12.35
CA GLY A 64 9.44 15.07 -12.55
C GLY A 64 8.26 14.62 -11.71
N LEU A 65 8.14 13.29 -11.56
CA LEU A 65 7.12 12.68 -10.73
C LEU A 65 7.69 12.31 -9.35
N VAL A 66 6.86 12.39 -8.32
CA VAL A 66 7.19 12.01 -6.94
C VAL A 66 6.19 10.99 -6.47
N ARG A 67 6.69 9.94 -5.84
CA ARG A 67 5.86 8.89 -5.25
C ARG A 67 5.22 9.37 -3.94
N GLU A 68 3.90 9.31 -3.89
CA GLU A 68 3.11 9.45 -2.66
C GLU A 68 2.52 8.08 -2.28
N GLY A 69 2.55 7.73 -0.99
CA GLY A 69 1.91 6.52 -0.48
C GLY A 69 0.47 6.80 -0.04
N ARG A 70 -0.50 5.99 -0.47
CA ARG A 70 -1.90 6.12 -0.05
C ARG A 70 -2.48 4.80 0.40
N GLU A 71 -3.23 4.79 1.49
CA GLU A 71 -4.02 3.62 1.88
C GLU A 71 -5.34 3.61 1.11
N ILE A 72 -5.66 2.47 0.49
CA ILE A 72 -6.93 2.26 -0.23
C ILE A 72 -7.59 0.96 0.23
N GLU A 73 -8.89 0.86 0.00
CA GLU A 73 -9.60 -0.41 0.05
C GLU A 73 -9.28 -1.24 -1.20
N ILE A 74 -9.08 -2.54 -1.02
CA ILE A 74 -8.89 -3.52 -2.09
C ILE A 74 -10.28 -3.92 -2.59
N GLY A 75 -10.49 -3.85 -3.90
CA GLY A 75 -11.73 -4.30 -4.54
C GLY A 75 -11.85 -5.82 -4.60
N ASP A 76 -13.00 -6.33 -5.05
CA ASP A 76 -13.25 -7.77 -5.14
C ASP A 76 -12.44 -8.42 -6.28
N SER A 77 -11.96 -7.60 -7.23
CA SER A 77 -11.12 -7.99 -8.35
C SER A 77 -9.87 -7.12 -8.49
N VAL A 78 -8.93 -7.54 -9.36
CA VAL A 78 -7.72 -6.76 -9.67
C VAL A 78 -8.10 -5.48 -10.40
N GLU A 79 -9.07 -5.56 -11.31
CA GLU A 79 -9.62 -4.46 -12.08
C GLU A 79 -10.30 -3.43 -11.16
N GLU A 80 -11.17 -3.86 -10.24
CA GLU A 80 -11.78 -2.96 -9.24
C GLU A 80 -10.74 -2.31 -8.33
N THR A 81 -9.71 -3.06 -7.92
CA THR A 81 -8.60 -2.50 -7.14
C THR A 81 -7.81 -1.47 -7.95
N MET A 82 -7.68 -1.66 -9.28
CA MET A 82 -6.99 -0.72 -10.16
C MET A 82 -7.83 0.54 -10.39
N GLU A 83 -9.15 0.41 -10.52
CA GLU A 83 -10.08 1.55 -10.56
C GLU A 83 -9.94 2.38 -9.28
N ALA A 84 -9.95 1.76 -8.10
CA ALA A 84 -9.74 2.47 -6.83
C ALA A 84 -8.38 3.21 -6.75
N VAL A 85 -7.31 2.61 -7.28
CA VAL A 85 -5.99 3.29 -7.38
C VAL A 85 -6.06 4.52 -8.28
N LEU A 86 -6.73 4.43 -9.42
CA LEU A 86 -6.86 5.52 -10.39
C LEU A 86 -7.75 6.64 -9.84
N ASP A 87 -8.82 6.32 -9.14
CA ASP A 87 -9.70 7.30 -8.49
C ASP A 87 -8.96 8.11 -7.43
N GLU A 88 -8.05 7.48 -6.69
CA GLU A 88 -7.16 8.17 -5.77
C GLU A 88 -6.12 9.06 -6.47
N LEU A 89 -5.60 8.62 -7.63
CA LEU A 89 -4.73 9.46 -8.45
C LEU A 89 -5.49 10.69 -8.98
N ILE A 90 -6.75 10.53 -9.42
CA ILE A 90 -7.61 11.62 -9.88
C ILE A 90 -7.96 12.59 -8.75
N SER A 91 -8.17 12.07 -7.53
CA SER A 91 -8.44 12.87 -6.33
C SER A 91 -7.29 13.81 -5.97
N GLY A 92 -6.09 13.56 -6.51
CA GLY A 92 -4.93 14.44 -6.38
C GLY A 92 -4.07 14.13 -5.15
N PRO A 93 -2.92 14.81 -5.02
CA PRO A 93 -1.97 14.58 -3.92
C PRO A 93 -2.43 15.17 -2.59
N VAL A 94 -1.87 14.64 -1.50
CA VAL A 94 -2.00 15.24 -0.17
C VAL A 94 -0.77 16.09 0.13
N GLY A 95 -0.96 17.42 0.18
CA GLY A 95 0.08 18.36 0.58
C GLY A 95 0.62 19.21 -0.58
N GLY A 96 1.93 19.19 -0.80
CA GLY A 96 2.62 20.17 -1.65
C GLY A 96 2.90 19.72 -3.09
N LEU A 97 2.54 18.49 -3.48
CA LEU A 97 2.70 18.03 -4.86
C LEU A 97 1.58 18.61 -5.75
N ALA A 98 1.79 18.60 -7.06
CA ALA A 98 0.80 19.04 -8.04
C ALA A 98 0.03 17.84 -8.62
N PRO A 99 -1.30 17.97 -8.84
CA PRO A 99 -2.08 16.93 -9.50
C PRO A 99 -1.62 16.74 -10.94
N THR A 100 -1.72 15.50 -11.43
CA THR A 100 -1.34 15.14 -12.79
C THR A 100 -2.54 15.02 -13.72
N LEU A 101 -3.70 14.67 -13.18
CA LEU A 101 -4.97 14.53 -13.90
C LEU A 101 -5.92 15.70 -13.57
N PRO A 102 -6.77 16.13 -14.52
CA PRO A 102 -7.89 17.01 -14.20
C PRO A 102 -8.83 16.35 -13.18
N PRO A 103 -9.31 17.06 -12.14
CA PRO A 103 -10.17 16.49 -11.11
C PRO A 103 -11.56 16.05 -11.62
N GLN A 104 -11.95 16.46 -12.83
CA GLN A 104 -13.18 16.05 -13.50
C GLN A 104 -13.06 14.71 -14.23
N THR A 105 -11.83 14.19 -14.36
CA THR A 105 -11.57 12.91 -15.04
C THR A 105 -12.37 11.80 -14.38
N ARG A 106 -12.92 10.89 -15.19
CA ARG A 106 -13.56 9.67 -14.71
C ARG A 106 -12.94 8.45 -15.37
N VAL A 107 -12.77 7.38 -14.59
CA VAL A 107 -12.53 6.04 -15.12
C VAL A 107 -13.88 5.41 -15.42
N LEU A 108 -14.08 5.02 -16.68
CA LEU A 108 -15.29 4.34 -17.15
C LEU A 108 -15.17 2.81 -17.06
N GLY A 109 -13.94 2.30 -16.96
CA GLY A 109 -13.69 0.89 -16.68
C GLY A 109 -12.24 0.49 -16.95
N VAL A 110 -11.82 -0.59 -16.30
CA VAL A 110 -10.51 -1.21 -16.47
C VAL A 110 -10.65 -2.66 -16.94
N GLN A 111 -9.78 -3.08 -17.86
CA GLN A 111 -9.66 -4.49 -18.27
C GLN A 111 -8.19 -4.92 -18.32
N LEU A 112 -7.87 -6.06 -17.70
CA LEU A 112 -6.55 -6.66 -17.80
C LEU A 112 -6.51 -7.70 -18.94
N LYS A 113 -5.66 -7.46 -19.94
CA LYS A 113 -5.42 -8.39 -21.06
C LYS A 113 -3.98 -8.85 -21.07
N GLY A 114 -3.72 -9.99 -20.40
CA GLY A 114 -2.36 -10.49 -20.22
C GLY A 114 -1.56 -9.57 -19.31
N ASP A 115 -0.54 -8.91 -19.88
CA ASP A 115 0.29 -7.92 -19.19
C ASP A 115 -0.03 -6.47 -19.57
N VAL A 116 -1.11 -6.23 -20.32
CA VAL A 116 -1.58 -4.89 -20.68
C VAL A 116 -2.84 -4.54 -19.89
N ALA A 117 -2.82 -3.38 -19.22
CA ALA A 117 -4.01 -2.80 -18.61
C ALA A 117 -4.67 -1.82 -19.60
N GLU A 118 -5.89 -2.13 -20.05
CA GLU A 118 -6.72 -1.21 -20.83
C GLU A 118 -7.56 -0.37 -19.87
N ILE A 119 -7.36 0.96 -19.90
CA ILE A 119 -8.04 1.90 -19.02
C ILE A 119 -8.89 2.84 -19.87
N ASN A 120 -10.20 2.76 -19.70
CA ASN A 120 -11.15 3.61 -20.40
C ASN A 120 -11.49 4.84 -19.56
N PHE A 121 -11.19 6.02 -20.09
CA PHE A 121 -11.50 7.30 -19.47
C PHE A 121 -12.68 7.98 -20.15
N GLY A 122 -13.36 8.86 -19.40
CA GLY A 122 -14.35 9.78 -19.96
C GLY A 122 -13.70 10.88 -20.81
N HIS A 123 -14.48 11.50 -21.68
CA HIS A 123 -14.05 12.63 -22.51
C HIS A 123 -13.48 13.82 -21.70
N GLU A 124 -13.83 13.95 -20.42
CA GLU A 124 -13.29 14.98 -19.53
C GLU A 124 -11.75 14.95 -19.43
N LEU A 125 -11.14 13.76 -19.58
CA LEU A 125 -9.68 13.64 -19.62
C LEU A 125 -9.07 14.45 -20.76
N GLN A 126 -9.75 14.55 -21.90
CA GLN A 126 -9.29 15.37 -23.01
C GLN A 126 -9.74 16.81 -22.84
N ASP A 127 -11.01 17.05 -22.50
CA ASP A 127 -11.55 18.41 -22.50
C ASP A 127 -10.90 19.33 -21.47
N GLU A 128 -10.67 18.81 -20.26
CA GLU A 128 -10.15 19.57 -19.12
C GLU A 128 -8.61 19.57 -19.02
N LEU A 129 -7.93 18.75 -19.83
CA LEU A 129 -6.47 18.71 -19.84
C LEU A 129 -5.89 20.01 -20.39
N PRO A 130 -4.96 20.68 -19.68
CA PRO A 130 -4.27 21.83 -20.22
C PRO A 130 -3.53 21.50 -21.51
N ALA A 131 -3.52 22.44 -22.45
CA ALA A 131 -2.77 22.28 -23.68
C ALA A 131 -1.25 22.24 -23.42
N GLY A 132 -0.54 21.46 -24.23
CA GLY A 132 0.93 21.42 -24.27
C GLY A 132 1.50 20.04 -23.97
N SER A 133 2.67 19.76 -24.55
CA SER A 133 3.35 18.46 -24.43
C SER A 133 3.64 18.05 -22.99
N SER A 134 4.03 19.00 -22.15
CA SER A 134 4.36 18.71 -20.75
C SER A 134 3.18 18.14 -19.97
N ALA A 135 1.98 18.72 -20.14
CA ALA A 135 0.78 18.25 -19.45
C ALA A 135 0.39 16.84 -19.92
N GLU A 136 0.43 16.61 -21.23
CA GLU A 136 0.11 15.31 -21.82
C GLU A 136 1.09 14.21 -21.41
N THR A 137 2.39 14.46 -21.49
CA THR A 137 3.42 13.52 -21.02
C THR A 137 3.27 13.25 -19.53
N THR A 138 3.01 14.28 -18.71
CA THR A 138 2.84 14.13 -17.26
C THR A 138 1.68 13.20 -16.92
N VAL A 139 0.53 13.37 -17.56
CA VAL A 139 -0.64 12.47 -17.39
C VAL A 139 -0.28 11.04 -17.74
N VAL A 140 0.27 10.84 -18.94
CA VAL A 140 0.49 9.51 -19.50
C VAL A 140 1.50 8.74 -18.65
N THR A 141 2.62 9.36 -18.28
CA THR A 141 3.63 8.73 -17.42
C THR A 141 3.10 8.52 -16.00
N SER A 142 2.39 9.49 -15.42
CA SER A 142 1.81 9.38 -14.07
C SER A 142 0.87 8.17 -13.93
N VAL A 143 -0.02 7.98 -14.90
CA VAL A 143 -0.95 6.84 -14.93
C VAL A 143 -0.17 5.53 -15.14
N ALA A 144 0.73 5.47 -16.13
CA ALA A 144 1.49 4.25 -16.43
C ALA A 144 2.35 3.80 -15.23
N ASP A 145 3.07 4.73 -14.60
CA ASP A 145 3.92 4.46 -13.44
C ASP A 145 3.11 4.05 -12.22
N THR A 146 2.00 4.73 -11.96
CA THR A 146 1.09 4.41 -10.86
C THR A 146 0.53 2.99 -11.03
N VAL A 147 0.06 2.62 -12.22
CA VAL A 147 -0.46 1.27 -12.47
C VAL A 147 0.64 0.23 -12.32
N ALA A 148 1.77 0.40 -13.00
CA ALA A 148 2.85 -0.58 -12.98
C ALA A 148 3.48 -0.78 -11.59
N ALA A 149 3.60 0.28 -10.80
CA ALA A 149 4.13 0.20 -9.42
C ALA A 149 3.25 -0.61 -8.48
N ASN A 150 1.94 -0.68 -8.76
CA ASN A 150 0.93 -1.28 -7.90
C ASN A 150 0.47 -2.67 -8.38
N PHE A 151 0.70 -2.99 -9.65
CA PHE A 151 0.26 -4.23 -10.31
C PHE A 151 1.44 -4.84 -11.10
N PRO A 152 2.30 -5.65 -10.45
CA PRO A 152 3.56 -6.13 -11.05
C PRO A 152 3.42 -6.98 -12.33
N THR A 153 2.24 -7.54 -12.56
CA THR A 153 1.88 -8.28 -13.79
C THR A 153 1.68 -7.37 -14.99
N VAL A 154 1.32 -6.09 -14.77
CA VAL A 154 1.15 -5.10 -15.82
C VAL A 154 2.52 -4.59 -16.27
N LYS A 155 2.77 -4.62 -17.58
CA LYS A 155 3.99 -4.11 -18.23
C LYS A 155 3.71 -2.88 -19.08
N GLU A 156 2.49 -2.74 -19.57
CA GLU A 156 2.08 -1.61 -20.41
C GLU A 156 0.64 -1.20 -20.09
N VAL A 157 0.32 0.07 -20.33
CA VAL A 157 -1.01 0.65 -20.13
C VAL A 157 -1.53 1.18 -21.46
N GLN A 158 -2.67 0.63 -21.91
CA GLN A 158 -3.38 1.16 -23.06
C GLN A 158 -4.45 2.15 -22.60
N PHE A 159 -4.37 3.37 -23.12
CA PHE A 159 -5.38 4.40 -22.87
C PHE A 159 -6.52 4.27 -23.86
N LEU A 160 -7.75 4.38 -23.36
CA LEU A 160 -8.95 4.54 -24.15
C LEU A 160 -9.71 5.79 -23.66
N VAL A 161 -10.40 6.46 -24.56
CA VAL A 161 -11.32 7.56 -24.25
C VAL A 161 -12.65 7.23 -24.91
N GLU A 162 -13.72 7.18 -24.11
CA GLU A 162 -15.06 6.81 -24.57
C GLU A 162 -15.07 5.46 -25.34
N GLY A 163 -14.26 4.51 -24.87
CA GLY A 163 -14.14 3.15 -25.41
C GLY A 163 -13.30 3.02 -26.70
N ALA A 164 -12.70 4.10 -27.19
CA ALA A 164 -11.84 4.08 -28.37
C ALA A 164 -10.39 4.39 -28.01
N VAL A 165 -9.44 3.81 -28.74
CA VAL A 165 -8.01 4.16 -28.62
C VAL A 165 -7.79 5.51 -29.34
N PRO A 166 -7.46 6.60 -28.61
CA PRO A 166 -7.19 7.88 -29.24
C PRO A 166 -5.79 7.88 -29.89
N GLU A 167 -5.56 8.76 -30.86
CA GLU A 167 -4.20 8.98 -31.35
C GLU A 167 -3.33 9.70 -30.31
N THR A 168 -3.90 10.70 -29.64
CA THR A 168 -3.26 11.54 -28.61
C THR A 168 -4.36 12.10 -27.68
N LEU A 169 -4.01 12.69 -26.52
CA LEU A 169 -4.98 13.47 -25.73
C LEU A 169 -5.06 14.92 -26.21
N LYS A 170 -3.92 15.54 -26.53
CA LYS A 170 -3.79 16.95 -26.95
C LYS A 170 -2.77 17.18 -28.06
N GLY A 171 -2.34 16.14 -28.75
CA GLY A 171 -1.50 16.23 -29.96
C GLY A 171 -0.01 15.93 -29.79
N HIS A 172 0.45 15.45 -28.63
CA HIS A 172 1.89 15.32 -28.36
C HIS A 172 2.37 13.90 -28.07
N VAL A 173 1.54 13.03 -27.50
CA VAL A 173 1.94 11.65 -27.14
C VAL A 173 1.12 10.66 -27.95
N ASP A 174 1.78 9.77 -28.69
CA ASP A 174 1.12 8.72 -29.48
C ASP A 174 0.57 7.62 -28.56
N LEU A 175 -0.76 7.53 -28.48
CA LEU A 175 -1.50 6.58 -27.64
C LEU A 175 -2.06 5.39 -28.42
N ARG A 176 -1.75 5.26 -29.72
CA ARG A 176 -2.21 4.14 -30.56
C ARG A 176 -1.63 2.79 -30.13
N HIS A 177 -0.60 2.81 -29.29
CA HIS A 177 0.03 1.63 -28.73
C HIS A 177 0.09 1.76 -27.20
N PRO A 178 0.13 0.63 -26.47
CA PRO A 178 0.28 0.65 -25.03
C PRO A 178 1.57 1.35 -24.58
N ILE A 179 1.47 2.07 -23.46
CA ILE A 179 2.54 2.88 -22.88
C ILE A 179 3.27 2.09 -21.80
N LYS A 180 4.60 2.04 -21.89
CA LYS A 180 5.45 1.48 -20.84
C LYS A 180 5.63 2.49 -19.71
N PRO A 181 5.69 2.03 -18.45
CA PRO A 181 6.09 2.90 -17.34
C PRO A 181 7.52 3.40 -17.56
N ASP A 182 7.79 4.64 -17.15
CA ASP A 182 9.10 5.28 -17.22
C ASP A 182 9.48 5.93 -15.90
N PHE A 183 10.14 5.13 -15.06
CA PHE A 183 10.61 5.57 -13.75
C PHE A 183 11.91 6.41 -13.79
N ALA A 184 12.45 6.74 -14.97
CA ALA A 184 13.72 7.47 -15.08
C ALA A 184 13.65 8.89 -14.48
N ASN A 185 12.45 9.49 -14.49
CA ASN A 185 12.19 10.85 -13.97
C ASN A 185 11.41 10.85 -12.64
N THR A 186 11.31 9.69 -11.96
CA THR A 186 10.72 9.61 -10.62
C THR A 186 11.75 9.96 -9.54
N LYS A 187 11.32 10.71 -8.52
CA LYS A 187 12.09 11.03 -7.31
C LYS A 187 11.56 10.32 -6.07
#